data_AF-A0A7Y2CZQ8-F1
#
_entry.id   AF-A0A7Y2CZQ8-F1
#
_cell.length_a   1.000
_cell.length_b   1.000
_cell.length_c   1.000
_cell.angle_alpha   90.00
_cell.angle_beta   90.00
_cell.angle_gamma   90.00
#
_symmetry.space_group_name_H-M   'P 1'
#
loop_
_entity.id
_entity.type
_entity.pdbx_description
1 polymer ?
#
loop_
_entity_poly.entity_id
_entity_poly.type
_entity_poly.pdbx_seq_one_letter_code
_entity_poly.pdbx_strand_id
1 'polypeptide(L)'
;VVKREEYGNIIVDVGRGEAILRRNEKIGRESYRPNDRIRCYIKDVRRETRGPQIFLSRTAPEFMAELFKMEVPEIYDGIIEIKAVARDPGSRAKIAVISYDNSIDPVGACVGMRGSRVQAVVNELQGEKIDIIPWNEDQPTFLVNALQPAEVSKVVLDEEAGKIEVVVPEEQLSLAIGRRGQNVRLASQLTGLDIDIMTEEQESARRQAEFEQRTKLFMDTLDLDEFFAQLLVAEGFTNLEEVAYVEVDELLVIDGVDEDTANELQARARDVLEAQNKAALDNARALGVEDSLIEFEGLTPQMIEALAKDDVKTLEDFATCADWELAGGWTTVDGERVKDDGALEPFGISLEEAQDMIMTARVMLGWVDPADLEAEEAEEDETEEQEVEA
;
A
#
# COMPACT_ATOMS: atom_id res chain seq x y z
N VAL A 1 14.04 -4.92 36.88
CA VAL A 1 14.92 -6.07 37.20
C VAL A 1 14.10 -7.34 37.09
N VAL A 2 14.59 -8.37 36.43
CA VAL A 2 13.88 -9.64 36.27
C VAL A 2 13.71 -10.30 37.64
N LYS A 3 12.47 -10.59 38.05
CA LYS A 3 12.15 -11.20 39.33
C LYS A 3 12.05 -12.72 39.19
N ARG A 4 11.22 -13.18 38.25
CA ARG A 4 10.99 -14.60 37.96
C ARG A 4 10.33 -14.78 36.59
N GLU A 5 10.39 -16.02 36.10
CA GLU A 5 9.68 -16.45 34.90
C GLU A 5 8.50 -17.35 35.30
N GLU A 6 7.30 -17.02 34.81
CA GLU A 6 6.06 -17.76 35.07
C GLU A 6 5.37 -18.10 33.74
N TYR A 7 5.17 -19.39 33.46
CA TYR A 7 4.47 -19.87 32.25
C TYR A 7 4.98 -19.24 30.94
N GLY A 8 6.27 -18.91 30.87
CA GLY A 8 6.90 -18.28 29.71
C GLY A 8 6.75 -16.75 29.64
N ASN A 9 6.18 -16.10 30.65
CA ASN A 9 6.19 -14.64 30.84
C ASN A 9 7.30 -14.25 31.83
N ILE A 10 7.97 -13.11 31.60
CA ILE A 10 8.91 -12.56 32.59
C ILE A 10 8.19 -11.52 33.45
N ILE A 11 8.30 -11.67 34.76
CA ILE A 11 7.88 -10.65 35.72
C ILE A 11 9.08 -9.75 36.03
N VAL A 12 8.91 -8.46 35.80
CA VAL A 12 9.94 -7.43 35.93
C VAL A 12 9.55 -6.48 37.05
N ASP A 13 10.42 -6.35 38.04
CA ASP A 13 10.30 -5.35 39.09
C ASP A 13 10.71 -3.98 38.55
N VAL A 14 9.80 -3.01 38.59
CA VAL A 14 10.01 -1.61 38.19
C VAL A 14 10.11 -0.67 39.40
N GLY A 15 10.27 -1.21 40.61
CA GLY A 15 10.46 -0.50 41.87
C GLY A 15 9.14 -0.11 42.55
N ARG A 16 8.23 0.53 41.81
CA ARG A 16 6.90 0.93 42.32
C ARG A 16 5.80 -0.12 42.08
N GLY A 17 6.12 -1.21 41.40
CA GLY A 17 5.18 -2.27 41.03
C GLY A 17 5.86 -3.36 40.22
N GLU A 18 5.05 -4.32 39.75
CA GLU A 18 5.48 -5.39 38.87
C GLU A 18 4.92 -5.16 37.46
N ALA A 19 5.78 -5.35 36.45
CA ALA A 19 5.43 -5.30 35.05
C ALA A 19 5.62 -6.68 34.42
N ILE A 20 4.87 -6.98 33.37
CA ILE A 20 4.90 -8.28 32.70
C ILE A 20 5.41 -8.14 31.27
N LEU A 21 6.44 -8.91 30.93
CA LEU A 21 6.92 -9.10 29.57
C LEU A 21 6.40 -10.45 29.06
N ARG A 22 5.42 -10.39 28.16
CA ARG A 22 4.75 -11.58 27.63
C ARG A 22 5.66 -12.37 26.69
N ARG A 23 5.40 -13.66 26.54
CA ARG A 23 6.17 -14.55 25.66
C ARG A 23 6.31 -14.04 24.22
N ASN A 24 5.24 -13.48 23.64
CA ASN A 24 5.21 -12.94 22.29
C ASN A 24 5.91 -11.58 22.15
N GLU A 25 6.20 -10.91 23.26
CA GLU A 25 6.84 -9.60 23.30
C GLU A 25 8.35 -9.69 23.66
N LYS A 26 8.87 -10.92 23.74
CA LYS A 26 10.29 -11.23 23.98
C LYS A 26 11.02 -11.41 22.66
N ILE A 27 12.28 -10.99 22.61
CA ILE A 27 13.17 -11.34 21.50
C ILE A 27 13.58 -12.81 21.67
N GLY A 28 13.33 -13.65 20.65
CA GLY A 28 13.45 -15.11 20.79
C GLY A 28 14.85 -15.64 21.13
N ARG A 29 15.90 -14.85 20.91
CA ARG A 29 17.29 -15.20 21.23
C ARG A 29 17.73 -14.79 22.65
N GLU A 30 16.90 -14.06 23.37
CA GLU A 30 17.23 -13.56 24.71
C GLU A 30 17.05 -14.62 25.79
N SER A 31 17.99 -14.66 26.73
CA SER A 31 17.87 -15.42 27.96
C SER A 31 17.71 -14.45 29.12
N TYR A 32 16.65 -14.66 29.90
CA TYR A 32 16.37 -13.86 31.09
C TYR A 32 16.61 -14.70 32.34
N ARG A 33 17.44 -14.21 33.26
CA ARG A 33 17.68 -14.84 34.55
C ARG A 33 17.18 -13.94 35.67
N PRO A 34 16.76 -14.52 36.81
CA PRO A 34 16.46 -13.74 38.00
C PRO A 34 17.62 -12.80 38.35
N ASN A 35 17.29 -11.55 38.65
CA ASN A 35 18.19 -10.42 38.92
C ASN A 35 18.84 -9.74 37.70
N ASP A 36 18.53 -10.17 36.46
CA ASP A 36 19.00 -9.45 35.28
C ASP A 36 18.36 -8.06 35.19
N ARG A 37 19.16 -7.07 34.76
CA ARG A 37 18.65 -5.73 34.42
C ARG A 37 18.36 -5.73 32.93
N ILE A 38 17.08 -5.53 32.60
CA ILE A 38 16.62 -5.43 31.21
C ILE A 38 15.97 -4.08 30.99
N ARG A 39 16.15 -3.52 29.80
CA ARG A 39 15.40 -2.37 29.31
C ARG A 39 14.16 -2.88 28.56
N CYS A 40 13.03 -2.20 28.65
CA CYS A 40 11.85 -2.57 27.88
C CYS A 40 11.08 -1.30 27.53
N TYR A 41 10.31 -1.37 26.46
CA TYR A 41 9.29 -0.38 26.14
C TYR A 41 8.01 -0.71 26.94
N ILE A 42 7.36 0.31 27.49
CA ILE A 42 6.04 0.16 28.09
C ILE A 42 5.03 0.23 26.95
N LYS A 43 4.47 -0.92 26.57
CA LYS A 43 3.54 -1.03 25.43
C LYS A 43 2.13 -0.62 25.81
N ASP A 44 1.69 -1.00 27.02
CA ASP A 44 0.32 -0.74 27.48
C ASP A 44 0.25 -0.75 29.02
N VAL A 45 -0.68 0.01 29.58
CA VAL A 45 -1.01 0.03 31.00
C VAL A 45 -2.53 -0.04 31.16
N ARG A 46 -3.03 -1.22 31.55
CA ARG A 46 -4.46 -1.48 31.66
C ARG A 46 -4.84 -2.04 33.03
N ARG A 47 -6.10 -1.83 33.41
CA ARG A 47 -6.65 -2.39 34.66
C ARG A 47 -7.08 -3.83 34.43
N GLU A 48 -6.55 -4.75 35.22
CA GLU A 48 -7.01 -6.14 35.27
C GLU A 48 -7.68 -6.45 36.61
N THR A 49 -8.29 -7.63 36.75
CA THR A 49 -9.00 -8.09 37.95
C THR A 49 -8.15 -8.02 39.22
N ARG A 50 -6.82 -8.03 39.09
CA ARG A 50 -5.85 -7.97 40.19
C ARG A 50 -5.22 -6.59 40.40
N GLY A 51 -5.67 -5.57 39.66
CA GLY A 51 -5.14 -4.20 39.71
C GLY A 51 -4.57 -3.73 38.37
N PRO A 52 -4.02 -2.50 38.31
CA PRO A 52 -3.36 -2.00 37.12
C PRO A 52 -2.10 -2.83 36.81
N GLN A 53 -2.00 -3.30 35.57
CA GLN A 53 -0.91 -4.12 35.09
C GLN A 53 -0.16 -3.40 33.96
N ILE A 54 1.16 -3.34 34.08
CA ILE A 54 2.06 -2.76 33.07
C ILE A 54 2.52 -3.86 32.13
N PHE A 55 2.28 -3.69 30.83
CA PHE A 55 2.73 -4.58 29.77
C PHE A 55 3.97 -4.04 29.10
N LEU A 56 5.01 -4.87 29.07
CA LEU A 56 6.30 -4.54 28.48
C LEU A 56 6.45 -5.20 27.12
N SER A 57 7.21 -4.55 26.25
CA SER A 57 7.67 -5.11 24.99
C SER A 57 9.16 -4.86 24.75
N ARG A 58 9.82 -5.85 24.17
CA ARG A 58 11.15 -5.70 23.56
C ARG A 58 11.11 -5.92 22.04
N THR A 59 9.96 -6.29 21.49
CA THR A 59 9.73 -6.53 20.06
C THR A 59 9.12 -5.31 19.34
N ALA A 60 8.49 -4.42 20.09
CA ALA A 60 7.94 -3.15 19.60
C ALA A 60 8.99 -2.32 18.80
N PRO A 61 8.65 -1.76 17.62
CA PRO A 61 9.51 -0.83 16.88
C PRO A 61 9.92 0.40 17.70
N GLU A 62 9.01 0.93 18.52
CA GLU A 62 9.20 2.09 19.40
C GLU A 62 10.31 1.84 20.42
N PHE A 63 10.52 0.58 20.82
CA PHE A 63 11.64 0.23 21.69
C PHE A 63 12.99 0.56 21.04
N MET A 64 13.14 0.33 19.74
CA MET A 64 14.36 0.68 19.01
C MET A 64 14.51 2.19 18.90
N ALA A 65 13.44 2.92 18.56
CA ALA A 65 13.46 4.37 18.47
C ALA A 65 13.91 5.02 19.79
N GLU A 66 13.36 4.57 20.93
CA GLU A 66 13.74 5.06 22.25
C GLU A 66 15.19 4.70 22.63
N LEU A 67 15.69 3.53 22.21
CA LEU A 67 17.10 3.19 22.42
C LEU A 67 18.03 4.12 21.63
N PHE A 68 17.67 4.45 20.38
CA PHE A 68 18.42 5.43 19.58
C PHE A 68 18.35 6.82 20.18
N LYS A 69 17.19 7.24 20.69
CA LYS A 69 17.02 8.53 21.39
C LYS A 69 17.90 8.65 22.64
N MET A 70 18.14 7.56 23.36
CA MET A 70 19.06 7.53 24.51
C MET A 70 20.54 7.55 24.10
N GLU A 71 20.88 6.98 22.94
CA GLU A 71 22.27 6.80 22.48
C GLU A 71 22.76 7.97 21.60
N VAL A 72 21.86 8.66 20.91
CA VAL A 72 22.14 9.73 19.94
C VAL A 72 21.57 11.06 20.46
N PRO A 73 22.41 11.96 21.01
CA PRO A 73 21.96 13.26 21.51
C PRO A 73 21.22 14.11 20.48
N GLU A 74 21.62 14.03 19.21
CA GLU A 74 21.00 14.76 18.11
C GLU A 74 19.53 14.36 17.89
N ILE A 75 19.16 13.11 18.22
CA ILE A 75 17.76 12.64 18.21
C ILE A 75 17.01 13.12 19.46
N TYR A 76 17.70 13.15 20.62
CA TYR A 76 17.11 13.66 21.86
C TYR A 76 16.78 15.16 21.78
N ASP A 77 17.66 15.94 21.16
CA ASP A 77 17.53 17.38 20.96
C ASP A 77 16.57 17.74 19.81
N GLY A 78 16.04 16.74 19.08
CA GLY A 78 15.10 16.93 17.97
C GLY A 78 15.73 17.47 16.69
N ILE A 79 17.06 17.42 16.55
CA ILE A 79 17.76 17.84 15.33
C ILE A 79 17.63 16.77 14.25
N ILE A 80 17.69 15.51 14.67
CA ILE A 80 17.43 14.34 13.83
C ILE A 80 16.13 13.70 14.28
N GLU A 81 15.28 13.37 13.33
CA GLU A 81 14.03 12.67 13.57
C GLU A 81 14.08 11.27 12.94
N ILE A 82 13.55 10.28 13.67
CA ILE A 82 13.31 8.93 13.16
C ILE A 82 11.91 8.92 12.54
N LYS A 83 11.81 8.92 11.21
CA LYS A 83 10.54 8.97 10.48
C LYS A 83 9.81 7.63 10.48
N ALA A 84 10.55 6.52 10.35
CA ALA A 84 9.96 5.19 10.31
C ALA A 84 10.91 4.13 10.86
N VAL A 85 10.34 3.05 11.40
CA VAL A 85 11.08 1.89 11.91
C VAL A 85 10.39 0.61 11.44
N ALA A 86 11.07 -0.15 10.58
CA ALA A 86 10.64 -1.47 10.14
C ALA A 86 11.52 -2.53 10.80
N ARG A 87 10.93 -3.53 11.45
CA ARG A 87 11.67 -4.41 12.35
C ARG A 87 11.19 -5.86 12.32
N ASP A 88 12.15 -6.77 12.10
CA ASP A 88 12.05 -8.20 12.39
C ASP A 88 12.85 -8.48 13.69
N PRO A 89 12.19 -8.50 14.88
CA PRO A 89 12.87 -8.49 16.16
C PRO A 89 13.87 -9.64 16.35
N GLY A 90 15.09 -9.32 16.76
CA GLY A 90 16.19 -10.28 16.96
C GLY A 90 16.86 -10.77 15.69
N SER A 91 16.50 -10.23 14.52
CA SER A 91 17.12 -10.56 13.23
C SER A 91 17.66 -9.32 12.54
N ARG A 92 16.76 -8.46 12.02
CA ARG A 92 17.12 -7.30 11.21
C ARG A 92 16.09 -6.20 11.33
N ALA A 93 16.52 -4.95 11.23
CA ALA A 93 15.66 -3.79 11.19
C ALA A 93 16.20 -2.75 10.21
N LYS A 94 15.31 -1.91 9.71
CA LYS A 94 15.62 -0.69 8.97
C LYS A 94 15.02 0.49 9.71
N ILE A 95 15.78 1.56 9.85
CA ILE A 95 15.31 2.83 10.41
C ILE A 95 15.50 3.94 9.39
N ALA A 96 14.50 4.78 9.21
CA ALA A 96 14.54 5.94 8.34
C ALA A 96 14.76 7.19 9.19
N VAL A 97 15.80 7.97 8.88
CA VAL A 97 16.19 9.16 9.64
C VAL A 97 16.34 10.37 8.74
N ILE A 98 15.87 11.53 9.20
CA ILE A 98 16.05 12.83 8.56
C ILE A 98 16.74 13.78 9.53
N SER A 99 17.57 14.69 9.02
CA SER A 99 18.11 15.81 9.79
C SER A 99 17.42 17.09 9.35
N TYR A 100 16.97 17.92 10.30
CA TYR A 100 16.50 19.28 10.04
C TYR A 100 17.64 20.30 9.95
N ASP A 101 18.86 19.89 10.29
CA ASP A 101 20.09 20.67 10.10
C ASP A 101 20.92 20.09 8.97
N ASN A 102 21.04 20.84 7.87
CA ASN A 102 21.83 20.47 6.69
C ASN A 102 23.34 20.32 6.96
N SER A 103 23.84 20.82 8.10
CA SER A 103 25.24 20.66 8.50
C SER A 103 25.52 19.31 9.18
N ILE A 104 24.47 18.55 9.51
CA ILE A 104 24.56 17.28 10.22
C ILE A 104 24.09 16.15 9.30
N ASP A 105 24.97 15.17 9.09
CA ASP A 105 24.61 13.91 8.43
C ASP A 105 23.83 13.00 9.41
N PRO A 106 22.54 12.71 9.17
CA PRO A 106 21.73 11.93 10.09
C PRO A 106 22.22 10.48 10.22
N VAL A 107 22.75 9.88 9.14
CA VAL A 107 23.24 8.50 9.16
C VAL A 107 24.54 8.45 9.95
N GLY A 108 25.50 9.33 9.64
CA GLY A 108 26.77 9.43 10.35
C GLY A 108 26.59 9.72 11.85
N ALA A 109 25.61 10.56 12.20
CA ALA A 109 25.23 10.78 13.58
C ALA A 109 24.76 9.47 14.22
N CYS A 110 23.73 8.80 13.69
CA CYS A 110 23.21 7.58 14.31
C CYS A 110 24.24 6.41 14.37
N VAL A 111 25.17 6.32 13.42
CA VAL A 111 26.25 5.33 13.42
C VAL A 111 27.31 5.65 14.49
N GLY A 112 27.74 6.91 14.59
CA GLY A 112 28.81 7.35 15.48
C GLY A 112 30.21 6.85 15.05
N MET A 113 31.23 7.16 15.86
CA MET A 113 32.62 6.83 15.54
C MET A 113 32.82 5.33 15.37
N ARG A 114 33.08 4.88 14.13
CA ARG A 114 33.22 3.45 13.76
C ARG A 114 32.01 2.60 14.17
N GLY A 115 30.81 3.16 14.14
CA GLY A 115 29.59 2.43 14.50
C GLY A 115 29.37 2.27 16.00
N SER A 116 30.07 3.02 16.85
CA SER A 116 29.99 2.85 18.31
C SER A 116 28.57 2.98 18.86
N ARG A 117 27.77 3.92 18.32
CA ARG A 117 26.42 4.21 18.78
C ARG A 117 25.44 3.13 18.32
N VAL A 118 25.40 2.86 17.02
CA VAL A 118 24.57 1.77 16.49
C VAL A 118 24.93 0.42 17.12
N GLN A 119 26.21 0.13 17.36
CA GLN A 119 26.63 -1.12 17.98
C GLN A 119 26.14 -1.24 19.44
N ALA A 120 26.01 -0.14 20.19
CA ALA A 120 25.44 -0.15 21.53
C ALA A 120 23.97 -0.59 21.49
N VAL A 121 23.18 -0.07 20.55
CA VAL A 121 21.78 -0.47 20.33
C VAL A 121 21.69 -1.93 19.84
N VAL A 122 22.51 -2.32 18.86
CA VAL A 122 22.61 -3.71 18.36
C VAL A 122 22.90 -4.68 19.51
N ASN A 123 23.81 -4.32 20.42
CA ASN A 123 24.16 -5.16 21.57
C ASN A 123 23.01 -5.28 22.56
N GLU A 124 22.27 -4.19 22.82
CA GLU A 124 21.06 -4.23 23.67
C GLU A 124 19.98 -5.14 23.05
N LEU A 125 19.89 -5.21 21.72
CA LEU A 125 18.95 -6.06 20.97
C LEU A 125 19.49 -7.45 20.59
N GLN A 126 20.55 -7.91 21.27
CA GLN A 126 21.19 -9.23 21.06
C GLN A 126 21.66 -9.52 19.62
N GLY A 127 22.28 -8.54 18.98
CA GLY A 127 22.89 -8.72 17.66
C GLY A 127 21.91 -8.62 16.50
N GLU A 128 20.75 -7.99 16.72
CA GLU A 128 19.86 -7.57 15.65
C GLU A 128 20.60 -6.63 14.68
N LYS A 129 20.58 -6.93 13.38
CA LYS A 129 21.26 -6.10 12.37
C LYS A 129 20.42 -4.87 12.06
N ILE A 130 20.99 -3.68 12.20
CA ILE A 130 20.25 -2.42 11.98
C ILE A 130 20.84 -1.71 10.77
N ASP A 131 20.02 -1.47 9.76
CA ASP A 131 20.34 -0.60 8.63
C ASP A 131 19.74 0.79 8.89
N ILE A 132 20.56 1.82 8.75
CA ILE A 132 20.16 3.22 8.97
C ILE A 132 20.09 3.89 7.61
N ILE A 133 18.92 4.40 7.27
CA ILE A 133 18.57 4.81 5.91
C ILE A 133 18.21 6.30 5.95
N PRO A 134 18.79 7.14 5.09
CA PRO A 134 18.37 8.53 4.98
C PRO A 134 16.95 8.57 4.41
N TRP A 135 16.05 9.20 5.14
CA TRP A 135 14.69 9.45 4.66
C TRP A 135 14.70 10.59 3.62
N ASN A 136 13.82 10.50 2.63
CA ASN A 136 13.63 11.52 1.61
C ASN A 136 12.13 11.66 1.31
N GLU A 137 11.70 12.88 0.99
CA GLU A 137 10.34 13.18 0.52
C GLU A 137 10.08 12.55 -0.86
N ASP A 138 11.11 12.50 -1.70
CA ASP A 138 11.04 11.82 -3.00
C ASP A 138 10.97 10.29 -2.80
N GLN A 139 9.78 9.72 -3.01
CA GLN A 139 9.50 8.31 -2.77
C GLN A 139 10.43 7.36 -3.55
N PRO A 140 10.71 7.56 -4.86
CA PRO A 140 11.66 6.73 -5.59
C PRO A 140 13.07 6.74 -4.95
N THR A 141 13.57 7.92 -4.58
CA THR A 141 14.88 8.02 -3.90
C THR A 141 14.86 7.32 -2.54
N PHE A 142 13.79 7.49 -1.76
CA PHE A 142 13.67 6.83 -0.46
C PHE A 142 13.58 5.31 -0.59
N LEU A 143 12.86 4.80 -1.59
CA LEU A 143 12.75 3.38 -1.90
C LEU A 143 14.09 2.75 -2.29
N VAL A 144 14.87 3.41 -3.15
CA VAL A 144 16.22 2.95 -3.52
C VAL A 144 17.11 2.86 -2.27
N ASN A 145 17.03 3.84 -1.39
CA ASN A 145 17.75 3.82 -0.11
C ASN A 145 17.23 2.68 0.79
N ALA A 146 15.93 2.43 0.83
CA ALA A 146 15.30 1.37 1.63
C ALA A 146 15.78 -0.04 1.22
N LEU A 147 16.03 -0.28 -0.07
CA LEU A 147 16.45 -1.57 -0.61
C LEU A 147 17.93 -1.90 -0.40
N GLN A 148 18.73 -0.96 0.12
CA GLN A 148 20.13 -1.22 0.46
C GLN A 148 20.28 -2.50 1.31
N PRO A 149 21.26 -3.36 0.99
CA PRO A 149 22.44 -3.12 0.14
C PRO A 149 22.29 -3.45 -1.35
N ALA A 150 21.10 -3.80 -1.85
CA ALA A 150 20.92 -4.10 -3.27
C ALA A 150 20.94 -2.82 -4.12
N GLU A 151 21.58 -2.89 -5.28
CA GLU A 151 21.58 -1.81 -6.26
C GLU A 151 20.35 -1.94 -7.16
N VAL A 152 19.66 -0.81 -7.37
CA VAL A 152 18.43 -0.71 -8.17
C VAL A 152 18.77 -0.07 -9.52
N SER A 153 18.32 -0.69 -10.62
CA SER A 153 18.49 -0.16 -11.98
C SER A 153 17.46 0.91 -12.29
N LYS A 154 16.18 0.62 -12.02
CA LYS A 154 15.04 1.47 -12.39
C LYS A 154 13.89 1.26 -11.40
N VAL A 155 13.16 2.33 -11.12
CA VAL A 155 11.90 2.29 -10.37
C VAL A 155 10.79 2.71 -11.33
N VAL A 156 9.72 1.94 -11.40
CA VAL A 156 8.50 2.25 -12.13
C VAL A 156 7.38 2.36 -11.11
N LEU A 157 6.73 3.52 -11.10
CA LEU A 157 5.56 3.78 -10.27
C LEU A 157 4.34 3.34 -11.08
N ASP A 158 3.53 2.46 -10.50
CA ASP A 158 2.22 2.11 -11.04
C ASP A 158 1.17 2.81 -10.18
N GLU A 159 0.69 3.96 -10.68
CA GLU A 159 -0.28 4.81 -9.99
C GLU A 159 -1.66 4.14 -9.91
N GLU A 160 -2.02 3.30 -10.89
CA GLU A 160 -3.32 2.59 -10.93
C GLU A 160 -3.35 1.44 -9.91
N ALA A 161 -2.27 0.66 -9.80
CA ALA A 161 -2.24 -0.51 -8.94
C ALA A 161 -1.84 -0.21 -7.48
N GLY A 162 -1.44 1.04 -7.17
CA GLY A 162 -0.87 1.41 -5.87
C GLY A 162 0.42 0.62 -5.54
N LYS A 163 1.13 0.16 -6.58
CA LYS A 163 2.30 -0.72 -6.48
C LYS A 163 3.51 -0.04 -7.07
N ILE A 164 4.68 -0.40 -6.54
CA ILE A 164 5.95 0.09 -7.06
C ILE A 164 6.78 -1.09 -7.54
N GLU A 165 7.18 -0.99 -8.79
CA GLU A 165 7.99 -2.00 -9.45
C GLU A 165 9.44 -1.56 -9.47
N VAL A 166 10.29 -2.44 -8.95
CA VAL A 166 11.71 -2.20 -8.84
C VAL A 166 12.47 -3.18 -9.71
N VAL A 167 13.14 -2.63 -10.72
CA VAL A 167 13.99 -3.41 -11.62
C VAL A 167 15.39 -3.46 -11.06
N VAL A 168 15.90 -4.67 -10.87
CA VAL A 168 17.26 -4.93 -10.38
C VAL A 168 18.02 -5.82 -11.35
N PRO A 169 19.36 -5.73 -11.38
CA PRO A 169 20.18 -6.71 -12.08
C PRO A 169 19.94 -8.14 -11.55
N GLU A 170 20.08 -9.15 -12.40
CA GLU A 170 19.81 -10.55 -12.04
C GLU A 170 20.65 -11.02 -10.83
N GLU A 171 21.91 -10.56 -10.76
CA GLU A 171 22.81 -10.87 -9.64
C GLU A 171 22.38 -10.23 -8.31
N GLN A 172 21.61 -9.14 -8.36
CA GLN A 172 21.11 -8.42 -7.19
C GLN A 172 19.72 -8.89 -6.75
N LEU A 173 18.97 -9.62 -7.59
CA LEU A 173 17.60 -10.07 -7.30
C LEU A 173 17.49 -10.80 -5.95
N SER A 174 18.40 -11.74 -5.70
CA SER A 174 18.43 -12.51 -4.45
C SER A 174 18.74 -11.64 -3.23
N LEU A 175 19.56 -10.60 -3.39
CA LEU A 175 19.91 -9.65 -2.34
C LEU A 175 18.77 -8.69 -2.04
N ALA A 176 18.11 -8.18 -3.08
CA ALA A 176 17.00 -7.25 -3.03
C ALA A 176 15.78 -7.87 -2.33
N ILE A 177 15.44 -9.11 -2.66
CA ILE A 177 14.39 -9.88 -1.97
C ILE A 177 14.86 -10.22 -0.54
N GLY A 178 16.10 -10.69 -0.42
CA GLY A 178 16.66 -11.16 0.84
C GLY A 178 16.12 -12.51 1.29
N ARG A 179 16.67 -13.05 2.39
CA ARG A 179 16.29 -14.38 2.90
C ARG A 179 14.81 -14.41 3.30
N ARG A 180 14.00 -15.22 2.61
CA ARG A 180 12.53 -15.30 2.81
C ARG A 180 11.81 -13.95 2.62
N GLY A 181 12.27 -13.13 1.67
CA GLY A 181 11.68 -11.82 1.43
C GLY A 181 11.91 -10.82 2.56
N GLN A 182 12.89 -11.05 3.44
CA GLN A 182 13.11 -10.18 4.60
C GLN A 182 13.48 -8.75 4.21
N ASN A 183 14.27 -8.56 3.14
CA ASN A 183 14.71 -7.22 2.78
C ASN A 183 13.57 -6.41 2.16
N VAL A 184 12.87 -6.99 1.17
CA VAL A 184 11.70 -6.36 0.54
C VAL A 184 10.58 -6.09 1.53
N ARG A 185 10.29 -7.01 2.48
CA ARG A 185 9.27 -6.78 3.51
C ARG A 185 9.63 -5.64 4.46
N LEU A 186 10.88 -5.55 4.88
CA LEU A 186 11.34 -4.45 5.72
C LEU A 186 11.35 -3.12 4.96
N ALA A 187 11.67 -3.13 3.66
CA ALA A 187 11.58 -1.93 2.83
C ALA A 187 10.12 -1.47 2.68
N SER A 188 9.21 -2.40 2.35
CA SER A 188 7.77 -2.14 2.21
C SER A 188 7.16 -1.58 3.50
N GLN A 189 7.49 -2.16 4.66
CA GLN A 189 7.05 -1.64 5.96
C GLN A 189 7.66 -0.27 6.30
N LEU A 190 8.85 0.04 5.79
CA LEU A 190 9.53 1.30 6.06
C LEU A 190 8.99 2.44 5.21
N THR A 191 8.66 2.15 3.94
CA THR A 191 8.14 3.11 2.98
C THR A 191 6.63 3.21 2.98
N GLY A 192 5.92 2.19 3.48
CA GLY A 192 4.47 2.09 3.39
C GLY A 192 3.96 1.65 2.01
N LEU A 193 4.85 1.17 1.14
CA LEU A 193 4.55 0.88 -0.27
C LEU A 193 4.57 -0.63 -0.53
N ASP A 194 3.73 -1.10 -1.45
CA ASP A 194 3.82 -2.48 -1.95
C ASP A 194 4.89 -2.55 -3.04
N ILE A 195 5.92 -3.36 -2.82
CA ILE A 195 7.14 -3.38 -3.64
C ILE A 195 7.25 -4.72 -4.35
N ASP A 196 7.16 -4.71 -5.68
CA ASP A 196 7.49 -5.85 -6.52
C ASP A 196 8.91 -5.71 -7.08
N ILE A 197 9.68 -6.80 -7.09
CA ILE A 197 11.07 -6.80 -7.53
C ILE A 197 11.22 -7.77 -8.69
N MET A 198 11.66 -7.25 -9.83
CA MET A 198 11.85 -8.03 -11.06
C MET A 198 13.20 -7.73 -11.72
N THR A 199 13.62 -8.60 -12.63
CA THR A 199 14.82 -8.40 -13.43
C THR A 199 14.54 -7.56 -14.68
N GLU A 200 15.59 -7.01 -15.30
CA GLU A 200 15.46 -6.30 -16.57
C GLU A 200 14.86 -7.17 -17.68
N GLU A 201 15.16 -8.48 -17.69
CA GLU A 201 14.58 -9.43 -18.64
C GLU A 201 13.07 -9.63 -18.38
N GLN A 202 12.67 -9.73 -17.11
CA GLN A 202 11.26 -9.85 -16.73
C GLN A 202 10.46 -8.60 -17.08
N GLU A 203 11.01 -7.41 -16.80
CA GLU A 203 10.38 -6.13 -17.16
C GLU A 203 10.24 -6.00 -18.68
N SER A 204 11.28 -6.38 -19.44
CA SER A 204 11.21 -6.36 -20.90
C SER A 204 10.20 -7.36 -21.46
N ALA A 205 10.12 -8.57 -20.89
CA ALA A 205 9.17 -9.59 -21.32
C ALA A 205 7.73 -9.16 -21.01
N ARG A 206 7.49 -8.55 -19.86
CA ARG A 206 6.18 -8.01 -19.49
C ARG A 206 5.76 -6.88 -20.43
N ARG A 207 6.63 -5.88 -20.67
CA ARG A 207 6.34 -4.79 -21.61
C ARG A 207 6.03 -5.31 -23.01
N GLN A 208 6.75 -6.33 -23.48
CA GLN A 208 6.47 -6.95 -24.77
C GLN A 208 5.09 -7.63 -24.78
N ALA A 209 4.74 -8.36 -23.71
CA ALA A 209 3.44 -9.01 -23.58
C ALA A 209 2.28 -8.00 -23.52
N GLU A 210 2.45 -6.90 -22.78
CA GLU A 210 1.47 -5.79 -22.72
C GLU A 210 1.32 -5.12 -24.08
N PHE A 211 2.44 -4.86 -24.78
CA PHE A 211 2.42 -4.29 -26.12
C PHE A 211 1.67 -5.19 -27.11
N GLU A 212 1.93 -6.50 -27.08
CA GLU A 212 1.22 -7.48 -27.92
C GLU A 212 -0.27 -7.59 -27.58
N GLN A 213 -0.63 -7.55 -26.29
CA GLN A 213 -2.02 -7.58 -25.85
C GLN A 213 -2.79 -6.34 -26.30
N ARG A 214 -2.23 -5.15 -26.11
CA ARG A 214 -2.83 -3.88 -26.55
C ARG A 214 -2.92 -3.79 -28.08
N THR A 215 -1.89 -4.23 -28.79
CA THR A 215 -1.91 -4.31 -30.26
C THR A 215 -3.06 -5.21 -30.71
N LYS A 216 -3.20 -6.39 -30.11
CA LYS A 216 -4.27 -7.32 -30.43
C LYS A 216 -5.66 -6.75 -30.09
N LEU A 217 -5.80 -6.04 -28.96
CA LEU A 217 -7.03 -5.36 -28.61
C LEU A 217 -7.47 -4.42 -29.74
N PHE A 218 -6.58 -3.54 -30.21
CA PHE A 218 -6.90 -2.60 -31.28
C PHE A 218 -7.16 -3.27 -32.64
N MET A 219 -6.43 -4.33 -32.96
CA MET A 219 -6.69 -5.12 -34.18
C MET A 219 -8.08 -5.76 -34.15
N ASP A 220 -8.44 -6.42 -33.04
CA ASP A 220 -9.68 -7.18 -32.91
C ASP A 220 -10.92 -6.26 -32.81
N THR A 221 -10.76 -5.05 -32.28
CA THR A 221 -11.88 -4.13 -32.00
C THR A 221 -12.06 -3.04 -33.05
N LEU A 222 -10.96 -2.41 -33.52
CA LEU A 222 -11.01 -1.29 -34.46
C LEU A 222 -10.84 -1.71 -35.93
N ASP A 223 -10.65 -3.01 -36.18
CA ASP A 223 -10.36 -3.59 -37.51
C ASP A 223 -9.16 -2.91 -38.17
N LEU A 224 -8.08 -2.77 -37.39
CA LEU A 224 -6.82 -2.20 -37.82
C LEU A 224 -5.85 -3.29 -38.25
N ASP A 225 -4.96 -2.94 -39.18
CA ASP A 225 -3.82 -3.80 -39.44
C ASP A 225 -2.80 -3.74 -38.29
N GLU A 226 -1.91 -4.72 -38.27
CA GLU A 226 -0.91 -4.84 -37.20
C GLU A 226 -0.01 -3.60 -37.11
N PHE A 227 0.30 -2.97 -38.24
CA PHE A 227 1.17 -1.80 -38.27
C PHE A 227 0.53 -0.58 -37.60
N PHE A 228 -0.72 -0.26 -37.96
CA PHE A 228 -1.46 0.84 -37.34
C PHE A 228 -1.78 0.58 -35.86
N ALA A 229 -2.10 -0.66 -35.48
CA ALA A 229 -2.31 -1.00 -34.08
C ALA A 229 -1.03 -0.82 -33.25
N GLN A 230 0.14 -1.21 -33.77
CA GLN A 230 1.42 -0.99 -33.10
C GLN A 230 1.77 0.49 -32.95
N LEU A 231 1.41 1.33 -33.93
CA LEU A 231 1.61 2.78 -33.85
C LEU A 231 0.78 3.40 -32.73
N LEU A 232 -0.49 3.01 -32.58
CA LEU A 232 -1.34 3.48 -31.48
C LEU A 232 -0.73 3.12 -30.12
N VAL A 233 -0.29 1.87 -29.94
CA VAL A 233 0.33 1.46 -28.66
C VAL A 233 1.64 2.21 -28.41
N ALA A 234 2.43 2.45 -29.46
CA ALA A 234 3.72 3.16 -29.35
C ALA A 234 3.56 4.63 -28.94
N GLU A 235 2.47 5.28 -29.35
CA GLU A 235 2.10 6.64 -28.95
C GLU A 235 1.41 6.71 -27.58
N GLY A 236 1.21 5.55 -26.94
CA GLY A 236 0.80 5.45 -25.53
C GLY A 236 -0.65 5.03 -25.31
N PHE A 237 -1.44 4.82 -26.36
CA PHE A 237 -2.83 4.40 -26.21
C PHE A 237 -2.93 3.01 -25.56
N THR A 238 -3.61 2.93 -24.42
CA THR A 238 -3.71 1.74 -23.58
C THR A 238 -5.05 1.02 -23.72
N ASN A 239 -6.12 1.76 -24.01
CA ASN A 239 -7.49 1.26 -24.06
C ASN A 239 -8.32 1.96 -25.16
N LEU A 240 -9.56 1.50 -25.36
CA LEU A 240 -10.46 2.04 -26.39
C LEU A 240 -11.02 3.42 -26.06
N GLU A 241 -11.14 3.75 -24.78
CA GLU A 241 -11.75 5.01 -24.31
C GLU A 241 -10.81 6.18 -24.61
N GLU A 242 -9.51 6.00 -24.38
CA GLU A 242 -8.48 6.96 -24.78
C GLU A 242 -8.58 7.25 -26.28
N VAL A 243 -8.64 6.21 -27.12
CA VAL A 243 -8.77 6.41 -28.58
C VAL A 243 -10.08 7.11 -28.93
N ALA A 244 -11.19 6.79 -28.25
CA ALA A 244 -12.51 7.35 -28.54
C ALA A 244 -12.67 8.82 -28.16
N TYR A 245 -11.98 9.29 -27.10
CA TYR A 245 -12.24 10.59 -26.48
C TYR A 245 -11.04 11.54 -26.42
N VAL A 246 -9.84 11.10 -26.83
CA VAL A 246 -8.67 11.96 -26.97
C VAL A 246 -8.92 13.13 -27.93
N GLU A 247 -8.19 14.23 -27.76
CA GLU A 247 -8.17 15.30 -28.75
C GLU A 247 -7.63 14.78 -30.10
N VAL A 248 -8.28 15.20 -31.19
CA VAL A 248 -7.92 14.77 -32.55
C VAL A 248 -6.45 15.10 -32.86
N ASP A 249 -5.93 16.19 -32.30
CA ASP A 249 -4.54 16.61 -32.48
C ASP A 249 -3.52 15.57 -31.98
N GLU A 250 -3.84 14.77 -30.95
CA GLU A 250 -2.95 13.70 -30.48
C GLU A 250 -2.91 12.52 -31.46
N LEU A 251 -4.03 12.21 -32.10
CA LEU A 251 -4.09 11.18 -33.15
C LEU A 251 -3.36 11.63 -34.43
N LEU A 252 -3.31 12.94 -34.71
CA LEU A 252 -2.61 13.49 -35.87
C LEU A 252 -1.07 13.45 -35.73
N VAL A 253 -0.55 13.21 -34.53
CA VAL A 253 0.89 12.99 -34.32
C VAL A 253 1.35 11.65 -34.91
N ILE A 254 0.42 10.69 -35.01
CA ILE A 254 0.69 9.35 -35.51
C ILE A 254 1.01 9.40 -37.01
N ASP A 255 2.16 8.86 -37.41
CA ASP A 255 2.57 8.85 -38.81
C ASP A 255 1.57 8.05 -39.67
N GLY A 256 1.02 8.71 -40.69
CA GLY A 256 0.01 8.14 -41.58
C GLY A 256 -1.44 8.33 -41.15
N VAL A 257 -1.72 9.05 -40.05
CA VAL A 257 -3.08 9.44 -39.65
C VAL A 257 -3.36 10.88 -40.07
N ASP A 258 -4.39 11.07 -40.88
CA ASP A 258 -4.93 12.39 -41.22
C ASP A 258 -6.24 12.67 -40.46
N GLU A 259 -6.79 13.87 -40.61
CA GLU A 259 -8.00 14.30 -39.88
C GLU A 259 -9.20 13.41 -40.18
N ASP A 260 -9.35 12.95 -41.42
CA ASP A 260 -10.42 12.04 -41.80
C ASP A 260 -10.25 10.66 -41.13
N THR A 261 -9.02 10.12 -41.13
CA THR A 261 -8.70 8.83 -40.51
C THR A 261 -8.84 8.87 -38.99
N ALA A 262 -8.40 9.96 -38.36
CA ALA A 262 -8.54 10.15 -36.91
C ALA A 262 -10.02 10.18 -36.50
N ASN A 263 -10.86 10.93 -37.24
CA ASN A 263 -12.30 10.96 -36.99
C ASN A 263 -12.95 9.58 -37.20
N GLU A 264 -12.50 8.82 -38.21
CA GLU A 264 -12.99 7.46 -38.44
C GLU A 264 -12.58 6.50 -37.31
N LEU A 265 -11.34 6.57 -36.84
CA LEU A 265 -10.85 5.79 -35.70
C LEU A 265 -11.67 6.07 -34.44
N GLN A 266 -11.89 7.34 -34.11
CA GLN A 266 -12.73 7.73 -32.97
C GLN A 266 -14.16 7.22 -33.13
N ALA A 267 -14.75 7.34 -34.32
CA ALA A 267 -16.10 6.85 -34.58
C ALA A 267 -16.19 5.33 -34.38
N ARG A 268 -15.24 4.56 -34.90
CA ARG A 268 -15.19 3.10 -34.70
C ARG A 268 -15.03 2.73 -33.23
N ALA A 269 -14.14 3.42 -32.51
CA ALA A 269 -13.94 3.19 -31.09
C ALA A 269 -15.23 3.45 -30.29
N ARG A 270 -15.91 4.58 -30.55
CA ARG A 270 -17.20 4.90 -29.95
C ARG A 270 -18.28 3.88 -30.30
N ASP A 271 -18.39 3.48 -31.56
CA ASP A 271 -19.37 2.48 -32.00
C ASP A 271 -19.18 1.14 -31.28
N VAL A 272 -17.92 0.71 -31.07
CA VAL A 272 -17.61 -0.51 -30.32
C VAL A 272 -17.95 -0.36 -28.84
N LEU A 273 -17.57 0.76 -28.21
CA LEU A 273 -17.90 1.04 -26.82
C LEU A 273 -19.42 1.10 -26.60
N GLU A 274 -20.16 1.76 -27.49
CA GLU A 274 -21.63 1.80 -27.45
C GLU A 274 -22.24 0.40 -27.63
N ALA A 275 -21.72 -0.41 -28.54
CA ALA A 275 -22.18 -1.78 -28.75
C ALA A 275 -21.90 -2.66 -27.52
N GLN A 276 -20.73 -2.53 -26.90
CA GLN A 276 -20.37 -3.22 -25.65
C GLN A 276 -21.28 -2.80 -24.50
N ASN A 277 -21.47 -1.50 -24.31
CA ASN A 277 -22.35 -0.94 -23.27
C ASN A 277 -23.79 -1.41 -23.44
N LYS A 278 -24.29 -1.42 -24.68
CA LYS A 278 -25.62 -1.94 -24.97
C LYS A 278 -25.74 -3.44 -24.67
N ALA A 279 -24.75 -4.24 -25.08
CA ALA A 279 -24.74 -5.66 -24.80
C ALA A 279 -24.69 -5.96 -23.29
N ALA A 280 -23.89 -5.18 -22.54
CA ALA A 280 -23.80 -5.29 -21.09
C ALA A 280 -25.15 -4.99 -20.41
N LEU A 281 -25.85 -3.92 -20.82
CA LEU A 281 -27.20 -3.61 -20.32
C LEU A 281 -28.23 -4.68 -20.70
N ASP A 282 -28.18 -5.20 -21.93
CA ASP A 282 -29.07 -6.27 -22.37
C ASP A 282 -28.85 -7.55 -21.54
N ASN A 283 -27.59 -7.89 -21.23
CA ASN A 283 -27.23 -9.00 -20.35
C ASN A 283 -27.69 -8.77 -18.91
N ALA A 284 -27.45 -7.58 -18.36
CA ALA A 284 -27.89 -7.21 -17.01
C ALA A 284 -29.41 -7.31 -16.87
N ARG A 285 -30.17 -6.80 -17.84
CA ARG A 285 -31.63 -6.94 -17.90
C ARG A 285 -32.07 -8.40 -18.00
N ALA A 286 -31.35 -9.22 -18.75
CA ALA A 286 -31.62 -10.66 -18.83
C ALA A 286 -31.36 -11.40 -17.50
N LEU A 287 -30.44 -10.90 -16.67
CA LEU A 287 -30.18 -11.37 -15.30
C LEU A 287 -31.19 -10.83 -14.27
N GLY A 288 -32.06 -9.90 -14.68
CA GLY A 288 -33.15 -9.37 -13.87
C GLY A 288 -32.83 -8.06 -13.15
N VAL A 289 -31.82 -7.32 -13.59
CA VAL A 289 -31.55 -5.96 -13.08
C VAL A 289 -32.71 -5.02 -13.38
N GLU A 290 -33.09 -4.22 -12.38
CA GLU A 290 -34.15 -3.22 -12.48
C GLU A 290 -33.59 -1.87 -12.95
N ASP A 291 -34.47 -1.04 -13.56
CA ASP A 291 -34.09 0.29 -14.04
C ASP A 291 -33.57 1.19 -12.89
N SER A 292 -33.94 0.91 -11.64
CA SER A 292 -33.44 1.64 -10.45
C SER A 292 -31.92 1.59 -10.30
N LEU A 293 -31.29 0.46 -10.65
CA LEU A 293 -29.84 0.31 -10.62
C LEU A 293 -29.19 0.80 -11.92
N ILE A 294 -29.90 0.69 -13.06
CA ILE A 294 -29.41 1.15 -14.37
C ILE A 294 -29.33 2.67 -14.45
N GLU A 295 -30.27 3.37 -13.82
CA GLU A 295 -30.34 4.83 -13.80
C GLU A 295 -29.43 5.49 -12.74
N PHE A 296 -28.71 4.69 -11.95
CA PHE A 296 -27.81 5.20 -10.93
C PHE A 296 -26.56 5.86 -11.56
N GLU A 297 -26.37 7.14 -11.26
CA GLU A 297 -25.20 7.90 -11.73
C GLU A 297 -23.93 7.39 -11.02
N GLY A 298 -22.89 7.05 -11.80
CA GLY A 298 -21.62 6.52 -11.29
C GLY A 298 -21.37 5.04 -11.63
N LEU A 299 -22.40 4.30 -12.08
CA LEU A 299 -22.22 2.92 -12.56
C LEU A 299 -22.19 2.87 -14.10
N THR A 300 -21.14 2.29 -14.65
CA THR A 300 -21.10 2.02 -16.10
C THR A 300 -21.98 0.80 -16.44
N PRO A 301 -22.49 0.70 -17.67
CA PRO A 301 -23.16 -0.50 -18.18
C PRO A 301 -22.47 -1.83 -17.89
N GLN A 302 -21.14 -1.83 -17.92
CA GLN A 302 -20.31 -3.02 -17.67
C GLN A 302 -20.25 -3.35 -16.18
N MET A 303 -20.17 -2.34 -15.31
CA MET A 303 -20.27 -2.50 -13.86
C MET A 303 -21.64 -3.06 -13.46
N ILE A 304 -22.73 -2.57 -14.07
CA ILE A 304 -24.09 -3.08 -13.83
C ILE A 304 -24.19 -4.56 -14.20
N GLU A 305 -23.58 -4.99 -15.31
CA GLU A 305 -23.53 -6.41 -15.68
C GLU A 305 -22.73 -7.25 -14.67
N ALA A 306 -21.63 -6.71 -14.13
CA ALA A 306 -20.83 -7.38 -13.10
C ALA A 306 -21.61 -7.55 -11.78
N LEU A 307 -22.27 -6.48 -11.32
CA LEU A 307 -23.18 -6.50 -10.16
C LEU A 307 -24.32 -7.52 -10.35
N ALA A 308 -24.90 -7.56 -11.56
CA ALA A 308 -25.95 -8.53 -11.88
C ALA A 308 -25.50 -9.99 -11.75
N LYS A 309 -24.24 -10.29 -12.08
CA LYS A 309 -23.65 -11.63 -11.94
C LYS A 309 -23.44 -12.02 -10.47
N ASP A 310 -23.32 -11.03 -9.59
CA ASP A 310 -23.21 -11.20 -8.14
C ASP A 310 -24.56 -11.05 -7.40
N ASP A 311 -25.67 -11.20 -8.14
CA ASP A 311 -27.05 -11.14 -7.63
C ASP A 311 -27.50 -9.76 -7.10
N VAL A 312 -26.75 -8.69 -7.36
CA VAL A 312 -27.14 -7.30 -7.09
C VAL A 312 -27.97 -6.77 -8.27
N LYS A 313 -29.29 -6.61 -8.06
CA LYS A 313 -30.25 -6.33 -9.15
C LYS A 313 -30.99 -5.03 -9.01
N THR A 314 -31.08 -4.49 -7.81
CA THR A 314 -31.81 -3.27 -7.50
C THR A 314 -30.92 -2.26 -6.82
N LEU A 315 -31.34 -1.00 -6.81
CA LEU A 315 -30.66 0.04 -6.03
C LEU A 315 -30.67 -0.28 -4.52
N GLU A 316 -31.70 -0.96 -4.02
CA GLU A 316 -31.76 -1.42 -2.63
C GLU A 316 -30.70 -2.48 -2.33
N ASP A 317 -30.54 -3.47 -3.22
CA ASP A 317 -29.49 -4.49 -3.07
C ASP A 317 -28.11 -3.82 -3.05
N PHE A 318 -27.86 -2.90 -3.98
CA PHE A 318 -26.60 -2.15 -4.08
C PHE A 318 -26.32 -1.32 -2.82
N ALA A 319 -27.33 -0.65 -2.25
CA ALA A 319 -27.18 0.12 -1.03
C ALA A 319 -26.92 -0.74 0.23
N THR A 320 -27.25 -2.04 0.19
CA THR A 320 -26.95 -3.00 1.26
C THR A 320 -25.59 -3.65 1.14
N CYS A 321 -24.93 -3.56 -0.01
CA CYS A 321 -23.57 -4.06 -0.19
C CYS A 321 -22.63 -3.40 0.81
N ALA A 322 -21.61 -4.14 1.21
CA ALA A 322 -20.46 -3.56 1.86
C ALA A 322 -19.48 -3.00 0.82
N ASP A 323 -18.73 -1.97 1.19
CA ASP A 323 -17.63 -1.37 0.45
C ASP A 323 -16.64 -2.43 -0.08
N TRP A 324 -16.24 -3.38 0.78
CA TRP A 324 -15.31 -4.45 0.41
C TRP A 324 -15.92 -5.52 -0.52
N GLU A 325 -17.24 -5.69 -0.56
CA GLU A 325 -17.91 -6.60 -1.52
C GLU A 325 -17.83 -6.03 -2.95
N LEU A 326 -17.69 -4.71 -3.08
CA LEU A 326 -17.55 -4.03 -4.36
C LEU A 326 -16.07 -3.88 -4.75
N ALA A 327 -15.26 -3.26 -3.91
CA ALA A 327 -13.85 -2.94 -4.21
C ALA A 327 -12.89 -4.14 -4.04
N GLY A 328 -13.33 -5.19 -3.33
CA GLY A 328 -12.48 -6.32 -2.97
C GLY A 328 -11.67 -6.04 -1.71
N GLY A 329 -11.14 -7.10 -1.09
CA GLY A 329 -10.49 -6.99 0.20
C GLY A 329 -9.67 -8.21 0.61
N TRP A 330 -9.15 -8.15 1.83
CA TRP A 330 -8.41 -9.25 2.43
C TRP A 330 -9.00 -9.62 3.78
N THR A 331 -9.70 -10.74 3.86
CA THR A 331 -10.17 -11.28 5.14
C THR A 331 -9.17 -12.26 5.73
N THR A 332 -9.04 -12.25 7.06
CA THR A 332 -8.24 -13.25 7.78
C THR A 332 -9.14 -14.37 8.28
N VAL A 333 -9.04 -15.55 7.66
CA VAL A 333 -9.77 -16.76 8.07
C VAL A 333 -8.76 -17.73 8.66
N ASP A 334 -8.97 -18.16 9.92
CA ASP A 334 -8.08 -19.09 10.65
C ASP A 334 -6.58 -18.67 10.71
N GLY A 335 -6.29 -17.38 10.58
CA GLY A 335 -4.94 -16.82 10.63
C GLY A 335 -4.21 -16.77 9.28
N GLU A 336 -4.87 -17.15 8.18
CA GLU A 336 -4.38 -16.97 6.82
C GLU A 336 -5.14 -15.84 6.12
N ARG A 337 -4.42 -14.96 5.39
CA ARG A 337 -5.05 -13.90 4.59
C ARG A 337 -5.61 -14.55 3.32
N VAL A 338 -6.92 -14.47 3.17
CA VAL A 338 -7.67 -14.86 1.98
C VAL A 338 -8.07 -13.58 1.25
N LYS A 339 -7.93 -13.58 -0.07
CA LYS A 339 -8.40 -12.47 -0.90
C LYS A 339 -9.89 -12.67 -1.17
N ASP A 340 -10.69 -11.66 -0.90
CA ASP A 340 -12.09 -11.60 -1.30
C ASP A 340 -12.16 -10.71 -2.55
N ASP A 341 -12.56 -11.31 -3.68
CA ASP A 341 -12.65 -10.58 -4.94
C ASP A 341 -13.93 -9.73 -4.94
N GLY A 342 -13.79 -8.44 -5.22
CA GLY A 342 -14.93 -7.53 -5.27
C GLY A 342 -15.66 -7.59 -6.61
N ALA A 343 -16.97 -7.37 -6.60
CA ALA A 343 -17.78 -7.37 -7.83
C ALA A 343 -17.34 -6.27 -8.83
N LEU A 344 -16.80 -5.17 -8.32
CA LEU A 344 -16.32 -4.01 -9.09
C LEU A 344 -14.80 -3.84 -9.08
N GLU A 345 -14.05 -4.70 -8.36
CA GLU A 345 -12.59 -4.70 -8.33
C GLU A 345 -11.94 -4.71 -9.75
N PRO A 346 -12.46 -5.46 -10.75
CA PRO A 346 -11.87 -5.45 -12.09
C PRO A 346 -11.92 -4.10 -12.81
N PHE A 347 -12.74 -3.16 -12.33
CA PHE A 347 -12.89 -1.83 -12.89
C PHE A 347 -12.07 -0.77 -12.14
N GLY A 348 -11.20 -1.20 -11.20
CA GLY A 348 -10.30 -0.29 -10.47
C GLY A 348 -10.97 0.54 -9.37
N ILE A 349 -12.19 0.17 -8.96
CA ILE A 349 -12.91 0.88 -7.89
C ILE A 349 -12.20 0.67 -6.54
N SER A 350 -11.80 1.76 -5.92
CA SER A 350 -11.23 1.78 -4.58
C SER A 350 -12.31 1.58 -3.50
N LEU A 351 -11.88 1.25 -2.27
CA LEU A 351 -12.79 1.12 -1.12
C LEU A 351 -13.54 2.42 -0.82
N GLU A 352 -12.86 3.56 -0.97
CA GLU A 352 -13.42 4.89 -0.76
C GLU A 352 -14.48 5.21 -1.83
N GLU A 353 -14.17 5.01 -3.11
CA GLU A 353 -15.14 5.19 -4.19
C GLU A 353 -16.35 4.25 -4.04
N ALA A 354 -16.13 3.00 -3.62
CA ALA A 354 -17.21 2.06 -3.36
C ALA A 354 -18.11 2.54 -2.20
N GLN A 355 -17.51 3.06 -1.14
CA GLN A 355 -18.22 3.63 0.00
C GLN A 355 -19.07 4.83 -0.44
N ASP A 356 -18.51 5.74 -1.22
CA ASP A 356 -19.22 6.92 -1.73
C ASP A 356 -20.41 6.54 -2.61
N MET A 357 -20.24 5.56 -3.50
CA MET A 357 -21.33 5.05 -4.34
C MET A 357 -22.45 4.43 -3.49
N ILE A 358 -22.10 3.62 -2.48
CA ILE A 358 -23.09 3.02 -1.57
C ILE A 358 -23.82 4.09 -0.76
N MET A 359 -23.10 5.07 -0.22
CA MET A 359 -23.69 6.17 0.55
C MET A 359 -24.61 7.01 -0.31
N THR A 360 -24.21 7.32 -1.55
CA THR A 360 -25.06 8.01 -2.53
C THR A 360 -26.35 7.23 -2.81
N ALA A 361 -26.26 5.90 -2.99
CA ALA A 361 -27.44 5.05 -3.17
C ALA A 361 -28.36 5.06 -1.94
N ARG A 362 -27.81 5.02 -0.72
CA ARG A 362 -28.56 5.10 0.54
C ARG A 362 -29.29 6.44 0.69
N VAL A 363 -28.67 7.54 0.29
CA VAL A 363 -29.29 8.87 0.27
C VAL A 363 -30.44 8.91 -0.73
N MET A 364 -30.26 8.38 -1.95
CA MET A 364 -31.32 8.32 -2.96
C MET A 364 -32.54 7.50 -2.49
N LEU A 365 -32.30 6.43 -1.71
CA LEU A 365 -33.36 5.62 -1.08
C LEU A 365 -33.96 6.26 0.18
N GLY A 366 -33.39 7.37 0.67
CA GLY A 366 -33.81 8.06 1.88
C GLY A 366 -33.49 7.31 3.18
N TRP A 367 -32.47 6.44 3.17
CA TRP A 367 -31.99 5.71 4.35
C TRP A 367 -31.06 6.56 5.22
N VAL A 368 -30.41 7.55 4.60
CA VAL A 368 -29.50 8.52 5.23
C VAL A 368 -29.97 9.91 4.83
N ASP A 369 -30.01 10.84 5.78
CA ASP A 369 -30.30 12.25 5.50
C ASP A 369 -29.02 12.92 4.98
N PRO A 370 -29.04 13.63 3.84
CA PRO A 370 -27.88 14.37 3.34
C PRO A 370 -27.23 15.30 4.37
N ALA A 371 -28.02 15.84 5.31
CA ALA A 371 -27.50 16.72 6.36
C ALA A 371 -26.65 16.00 7.42
N ASP A 372 -26.80 14.67 7.55
CA ASP A 372 -25.97 13.87 8.46
C ASP A 372 -24.60 13.56 7.84
N LEU A 373 -24.51 13.50 6.49
CA LEU A 373 -23.26 13.30 5.75
C LEU A 373 -22.38 14.55 5.77
N GLU A 374 -22.96 15.73 5.53
CA GLU A 374 -22.24 17.03 5.62
C GLU A 374 -21.65 17.28 7.02
N ALA A 375 -22.21 16.65 8.06
CA ALA A 375 -21.70 16.74 9.42
C ALA A 375 -20.53 15.77 9.68
N GLU A 376 -20.49 14.62 9.03
CA GLU A 376 -19.38 13.66 9.11
C GLU A 376 -18.17 14.15 8.30
N GLU A 377 -18.37 14.67 7.08
CA GLU A 377 -17.29 15.27 6.28
C GLU A 377 -16.66 16.49 6.98
N ALA A 378 -17.48 17.32 7.64
CA ALA A 378 -16.98 18.47 8.40
C ALA A 378 -16.24 18.07 9.69
N GLU A 379 -16.60 16.95 10.31
CA GLU A 379 -15.85 16.40 11.45
C GLU A 379 -14.52 15.77 11.00
N GLU A 380 -14.50 15.11 9.83
CA GLU A 380 -13.28 14.54 9.23
C GLU A 380 -12.28 15.64 8.82
N ASP A 381 -12.74 16.69 8.12
CA ASP A 381 -11.92 17.87 7.77
C ASP A 381 -11.38 18.59 9.02
N GLU A 382 -12.18 18.74 10.09
CA GLU A 382 -11.72 19.33 11.35
C GLU A 382 -10.70 18.45 12.08
N THR A 383 -10.75 17.13 11.92
CA THR A 383 -9.70 16.22 12.43
C THR A 383 -8.43 16.26 11.59
N GLU A 384 -8.53 16.33 10.27
CA GLU A 384 -7.35 16.45 9.40
C GLU A 384 -6.66 17.80 9.60
N GLU A 385 -7.39 18.93 9.69
CA GLU A 385 -6.80 20.23 10.00
C GLU A 385 -6.13 20.26 11.38
N GLN A 386 -6.67 19.54 12.37
CA GLN A 386 -6.05 19.40 13.70
C GLN A 386 -4.82 18.48 13.69
N GLU A 387 -4.72 17.51 12.78
CA GLU A 387 -3.53 16.67 12.60
C GLU A 387 -2.44 17.36 11.76
N VAL A 388 -2.77 18.31 10.89
CA VAL A 388 -1.79 19.13 10.16
C VAL A 388 -1.24 20.30 11.00
N GLU A 389 -2.01 20.82 11.97
CA GLU A 389 -1.55 21.86 12.91
C GLU A 389 -0.83 21.34 14.17
N ALA A 390 -0.82 20.02 14.43
CA ALA A 390 -0.16 19.38 15.59
C ALA A 390 1.23 18.80 15.24
#